data_AF-A0A7S1CJX9-F1
#
_entry.id   AF-A0A7S1CJX9-F1
#
_cell.length_a   1.000
_cell.length_b   1.000
_cell.length_c   1.000
_cell.angle_alpha   90.00
_cell.angle_beta   90.00
_cell.angle_gamma   90.00
#
_symmetry.space_group_name_H-M   'P 1'
#
loop_
_entity.id
_entity.type
_entity.pdbx_description
1 polymer ?
#
loop_
_entity_poly.entity_id
_entity_poly.type
_entity_poly.pdbx_seq_one_letter_code
_entity_poly.pdbx_strand_id
1 'polypeptide(L)'
;GTVYWGGALMLRRLLLVLVSSSLEAHVVARSVLLTLIAIISLCAHLVVRPFSSALVNVVELVLLFMLVLCYVLAIPAAAFDEASAHITEGTSVGDFLNAARVAQFVCLLLPLL
;
A
#
# COMPACT_ATOMS: atom_id res chain seq x y z
N GLY A 1 22.53 3.93 11.61
CA GLY A 1 21.06 3.93 11.71
C GLY A 1 20.39 4.13 10.37
N THR A 2 20.76 5.19 9.63
CA THR A 2 20.12 5.63 8.38
C THR A 2 20.24 4.65 7.20
N VAL A 3 21.40 4.01 7.00
CA VAL A 3 21.61 3.06 5.88
C VAL A 3 20.74 1.82 6.00
N TYR A 4 20.53 1.31 7.22
CA TYR A 4 19.67 0.16 7.48
C TYR A 4 18.21 0.45 7.11
N TRP A 5 17.74 1.66 7.42
CA TRP A 5 16.36 2.05 7.11
C TRP A 5 16.12 2.37 5.64
N GLY A 6 17.12 2.91 4.93
CA GLY A 6 17.06 3.00 3.47
C GLY A 6 16.86 1.63 2.82
N GLY A 7 17.60 0.62 3.31
CA GLY A 7 17.42 -0.78 2.88
C GLY A 7 16.05 -1.35 3.22
N ALA A 8 15.53 -1.10 4.42
CA ALA A 8 14.20 -1.54 4.84
C ALA A 8 13.08 -0.91 3.98
N LEU A 9 13.19 0.36 3.63
CA LEU A 9 12.24 1.04 2.73
C LEU A 9 12.31 0.50 1.29
N MET A 10 13.51 0.22 0.78
CA MET A 10 13.71 -0.42 -0.52
C MET A 10 13.12 -1.83 -0.55
N LEU A 11 13.39 -2.63 0.49
CA LEU A 11 12.83 -3.97 0.64
C LEU A 11 11.29 -3.94 0.72
N ARG A 12 10.71 -3.00 1.48
CA ARG A 12 9.26 -2.77 1.52
C ARG A 12 8.71 -2.54 0.12
N ARG A 13 9.31 -1.61 -0.64
CA ARG A 13 8.87 -1.29 -2.01
C ARG A 13 8.95 -2.52 -2.91
N LEU A 14 10.04 -3.27 -2.84
CA LEU A 14 10.22 -4.49 -3.61
C LEU A 14 9.14 -5.53 -3.29
N LEU A 15 8.84 -5.73 -2.00
CA LEU A 15 7.77 -6.65 -1.56
C LEU A 15 6.39 -6.19 -2.06
N LEU A 16 6.08 -4.90 -1.97
CA LEU A 16 4.82 -4.36 -2.48
C LEU A 16 4.68 -4.58 -4.00
N VAL A 17 5.75 -4.36 -4.77
CA VAL A 17 5.76 -4.62 -6.22
C VAL A 17 5.60 -6.11 -6.51
N LEU A 18 6.38 -6.97 -5.85
CA LEU A 18 6.33 -8.42 -6.06
C LEU A 18 4.95 -9.01 -5.76
N VAL A 19 4.36 -8.65 -4.62
CA VAL A 19 3.00 -9.08 -4.24
C VAL A 19 1.97 -8.52 -5.21
N SER A 20 2.17 -7.29 -5.67
CA SER A 20 1.30 -6.67 -6.66
C SER A 20 1.35 -7.40 -8.02
N SER A 21 2.49 -7.95 -8.42
CA SER A 21 2.64 -8.67 -9.69
C SER A 21 2.35 -10.18 -9.63
N SER A 22 2.48 -10.82 -8.47
CA SER A 22 2.45 -12.29 -8.38
C SER A 22 1.06 -12.88 -8.12
N LEU A 23 0.15 -12.11 -7.51
CA LEU A 23 -1.19 -12.57 -7.13
C LEU A 23 -2.29 -11.99 -8.01
N GLU A 24 -2.11 -12.05 -9.34
CA GLU A 24 -3.15 -11.61 -10.28
C GLU A 24 -4.42 -12.48 -10.19
N ALA A 25 -4.28 -13.76 -9.86
CA ALA A 25 -5.40 -14.70 -9.76
C ALA A 25 -6.20 -14.61 -8.44
N HIS A 26 -5.67 -13.98 -7.39
CA HIS A 26 -6.31 -13.90 -6.07
C HIS A 26 -6.31 -12.44 -5.56
N VAL A 27 -7.25 -11.65 -6.09
CA VAL A 27 -7.31 -10.19 -5.87
C VAL A 27 -7.54 -9.85 -4.40
N VAL A 28 -8.41 -10.59 -3.70
CA VAL A 28 -8.64 -10.40 -2.27
C VAL A 28 -7.41 -10.76 -1.45
N ALA A 29 -6.82 -11.94 -1.66
CA ALA A 29 -5.62 -12.36 -0.92
C ALA A 29 -4.44 -11.38 -1.12
N ARG A 30 -4.28 -10.87 -2.36
CA ARG A 30 -3.33 -9.81 -2.68
C ARG A 30 -3.60 -8.53 -1.88
N SER A 31 -4.83 -8.04 -1.88
CA SER A 31 -5.19 -6.81 -1.16
C SER A 31 -4.94 -6.92 0.35
N VAL A 32 -5.25 -8.07 0.94
CA VAL A 32 -5.00 -8.35 2.37
C VAL A 32 -3.50 -8.39 2.66
N LEU A 33 -2.71 -9.06 1.81
CA LEU A 33 -1.26 -9.16 1.99
C LEU A 33 -0.56 -7.80 1.86
N LEU A 34 -0.95 -6.98 0.88
CA LEU A 34 -0.45 -5.61 0.73
C LEU A 34 -0.81 -4.74 1.95
N THR A 35 -2.04 -4.88 2.46
CA THR A 35 -2.48 -4.18 3.67
C THR A 35 -1.64 -4.58 4.88
N LEU A 36 -1.38 -5.88 5.08
CA LEU A 36 -0.54 -6.38 6.16
C LEU A 36 0.89 -5.84 6.08
N ILE A 37 1.51 -5.85 4.89
CA ILE A 37 2.86 -5.30 4.68
C ILE A 37 2.91 -3.81 5.03
N ALA A 38 1.89 -3.05 4.62
CA ALA A 38 1.80 -1.62 4.92
C ALA A 38 1.61 -1.35 6.43
N ILE A 39 0.77 -2.12 7.12
CA ILE A 39 0.56 -2.00 8.57
C ILE A 39 1.84 -2.34 9.33
N ILE A 40 2.52 -3.44 8.98
CA ILE A 40 3.79 -3.84 9.61
C ILE A 40 4.81 -2.72 9.44
N SER A 41 4.90 -2.12 8.25
CA SER A 41 5.80 -1.01 8.01
C SER A 41 5.44 0.24 8.83
N LEU A 42 4.16 0.55 8.99
CA LEU A 42 3.69 1.67 9.80
C LEU A 42 4.06 1.47 11.28
N CYS A 43 3.80 0.27 11.81
CA CYS A 43 4.16 -0.09 13.19
C CYS A 43 5.68 -0.02 13.40
N ALA A 44 6.48 -0.56 12.47
CA ALA A 44 7.93 -0.50 12.54
C ALA A 44 8.44 0.96 12.54
N HIS A 45 7.84 1.83 11.73
CA HIS A 45 8.18 3.25 11.67
C HIS A 45 7.83 3.99 12.96
N LEU A 46 6.67 3.70 13.56
CA LEU A 46 6.24 4.29 14.84
C LEU A 46 7.19 3.94 16.00
N VAL A 47 7.70 2.71 16.02
CA VAL A 47 8.60 2.22 17.07
C VAL A 47 10.01 2.79 16.91
N VAL A 48 10.56 2.75 15.68
CA VAL A 48 11.98 3.05 15.47
C VAL A 48 12.25 4.54 15.19
N ARG A 49 11.29 5.28 14.61
CA ARG A 49 11.41 6.71 14.23
C ARG A 49 12.75 7.01 13.53
N PRO A 50 12.95 6.43 12.34
CA PRO A 50 14.28 6.21 11.78
C PRO A 50 15.03 7.46 11.33
N PHE A 51 14.33 8.56 11.07
CA PHE A 51 14.95 9.78 10.58
C PHE A 51 15.40 10.69 11.73
N SER A 52 16.52 11.38 11.56
CA SER A 52 16.98 12.38 12.52
C SER A 52 16.08 13.63 12.52
N SER A 53 15.48 13.95 11.37
CA SER A 53 14.51 15.05 11.24
C SER A 53 13.12 14.61 11.66
N ALA A 54 12.54 15.31 12.64
CA ALA A 54 11.17 15.09 13.08
C ALA A 54 10.16 15.31 11.94
N LEU A 55 10.41 16.30 11.07
CA LEU A 55 9.53 16.60 9.94
C LEU A 55 9.50 15.43 8.94
N VAL A 56 10.65 14.83 8.62
CA VAL A 56 10.73 13.68 7.70
C VAL A 56 10.03 12.46 8.29
N ASN A 57 10.18 12.22 9.61
CA ASN A 57 9.45 11.14 10.27
C ASN A 57 7.93 11.34 10.18
N VAL A 58 7.44 12.57 10.39
CA VAL A 58 6.01 12.90 10.31
C VAL A 58 5.49 12.73 8.89
N VAL A 59 6.22 13.24 7.88
CA VAL A 59 5.82 13.09 6.48
C VAL A 59 5.76 11.61 6.07
N GLU A 60 6.80 10.82 6.36
CA GLU A 60 6.78 9.37 6.04
C GLU A 60 5.67 8.65 6.81
N LEU A 61 5.39 9.05 8.05
CA LEU A 61 4.29 8.48 8.83
C LEU A 61 2.94 8.75 8.18
N VAL A 62 2.70 9.99 7.72
CA VAL A 62 1.47 10.37 7.01
C VAL A 62 1.35 9.58 5.70
N LEU A 63 2.44 9.44 4.95
CA LEU A 63 2.46 8.66 3.70
C LEU A 63 2.18 7.18 3.94
N LEU A 64 2.79 6.58 4.97
CA LEU A 64 2.52 5.21 5.39
C LEU A 64 1.06 5.03 5.82
N PHE A 65 0.53 5.98 6.58
CA PHE A 65 -0.86 5.94 7.02
C PHE A 65 -1.83 6.03 5.82
N MET A 66 -1.59 6.95 4.89
CA MET A 66 -2.38 7.06 3.65
C MET A 66 -2.27 5.80 2.80
N LEU A 67 -1.09 5.19 2.71
CA LEU A 67 -0.88 3.93 1.99
C LEU A 67 -1.69 2.78 2.61
N VAL A 68 -1.68 2.65 3.95
CA VAL A 68 -2.51 1.68 4.67
C VAL A 68 -3.98 1.94 4.39
N LEU A 69 -4.43 3.18 4.48
CA LEU A 69 -5.83 3.55 4.21
C LEU A 69 -6.23 3.16 2.78
N CYS A 70 -5.38 3.43 1.79
CA CYS A 70 -5.62 3.04 0.40
C CYS A 70 -5.76 1.52 0.24
N TYR A 71 -4.92 0.74 0.92
CA TYR A 71 -5.02 -0.73 0.83
C TYR A 71 -6.25 -1.27 1.57
N VAL A 72 -6.56 -0.76 2.77
CA VAL A 72 -7.76 -1.14 3.53
C VAL A 72 -9.03 -0.85 2.73
N LEU A 73 -9.12 0.33 2.13
CA LEU A 73 -10.27 0.72 1.31
C LEU A 73 -10.36 -0.06 -0.02
N ALA A 74 -9.25 -0.65 -0.48
CA ALA A 74 -9.24 -1.48 -1.68
C ALA A 74 -9.72 -2.93 -1.40
N ILE A 75 -9.72 -3.42 -0.15
CA ILE A 75 -10.17 -4.78 0.19
C ILE A 75 -11.65 -5.01 -0.19
N PRO A 76 -12.61 -4.14 0.21
CA PRO A 76 -14.00 -4.31 -0.18
C PRO A 76 -14.17 -4.31 -1.70
N ALA A 77 -13.49 -3.39 -2.39
CA ALA A 77 -13.54 -3.29 -3.85
C ALA A 77 -13.01 -4.57 -4.53
N ALA A 78 -11.93 -5.16 -4.03
CA ALA A 78 -11.42 -6.45 -4.50
C ALA A 78 -12.37 -7.61 -4.22
N ALA A 79 -13.04 -7.62 -3.05
CA ALA A 79 -14.03 -8.63 -2.71
C ALA A 79 -15.30 -8.53 -3.58
N PHE A 80 -15.72 -7.31 -3.92
CA PHE A 80 -16.79 -7.07 -4.88
C PHE A 80 -16.39 -7.47 -6.30
N ASP A 81 -15.15 -7.23 -6.74
CA ASP A 81 -14.66 -7.62 -8.07
C ASP A 81 -14.64 -9.15 -8.22
N GLU A 82 -14.15 -9.86 -7.20
CA GLU A 82 -14.14 -11.34 -7.18
C GLU A 82 -15.55 -11.95 -7.12
N ALA A 83 -16.50 -11.29 -6.44
CA ALA A 83 -17.91 -11.70 -6.40
C ALA A 83 -18.70 -11.32 -7.68
N SER A 84 -18.39 -10.18 -8.30
CA SER A 84 -19.07 -9.65 -9.50
C SER A 84 -18.53 -10.22 -10.81
N ALA A 85 -17.36 -10.86 -10.82
CA ALA A 85 -16.95 -11.74 -11.91
C ALA A 85 -17.99 -12.84 -12.24
N HIS A 86 -18.96 -13.08 -11.34
CA HIS A 86 -20.08 -13.97 -11.55
C HIS A 86 -21.40 -13.29 -11.99
N ILE A 87 -21.53 -11.97 -11.86
CA ILE A 87 -22.77 -11.22 -12.15
C ILE A 87 -22.39 -9.84 -12.73
N THR A 88 -22.62 -9.66 -14.04
CA THR A 88 -22.21 -8.50 -14.84
C THR A 88 -22.77 -7.13 -14.37
N GLU A 89 -21.94 -6.11 -14.67
CA GLU A 89 -22.17 -4.65 -14.80
C GLU A 89 -22.27 -3.76 -13.54
N GLY A 90 -21.29 -2.87 -13.40
CA GLY A 90 -21.34 -1.70 -12.52
C GLY A 90 -20.11 -0.79 -12.68
N THR A 91 -20.22 0.22 -13.54
CA THR A 91 -19.16 1.17 -13.96
C THR A 91 -18.61 2.10 -12.86
N SER A 92 -19.08 2.04 -11.62
CA SER A 92 -18.62 2.90 -10.52
C SER A 92 -17.44 2.35 -9.72
N VAL A 93 -17.24 1.04 -9.70
CA VAL A 93 -16.17 0.40 -8.90
C VAL A 93 -14.81 0.51 -9.59
N GLY A 94 -14.78 0.47 -10.93
CA GLY A 94 -13.56 0.59 -11.72
C GLY A 94 -12.85 1.94 -11.54
N ASP A 95 -13.60 3.03 -11.48
CA ASP A 95 -13.04 4.38 -11.30
C ASP A 95 -12.46 4.56 -9.89
N PHE A 96 -13.11 3.99 -8.87
CA PHE A 96 -12.58 3.97 -7.50
C PHE A 96 -11.29 3.15 -7.40
N LEU A 97 -11.26 1.96 -8.01
CA LEU A 97 -10.08 1.10 -8.06
C LEU A 97 -8.91 1.78 -8.79
N ASN A 98 -9.18 2.49 -9.88
CA ASN A 98 -8.17 3.25 -10.59
C ASN A 98 -7.64 4.42 -9.75
N ALA A 99 -8.50 5.16 -9.07
CA ALA A 99 -8.08 6.23 -8.15
C ALA A 99 -7.23 5.69 -6.98
N ALA A 100 -7.62 4.56 -6.40
CA ALA A 100 -6.85 3.90 -5.33
C ALA A 100 -5.48 3.42 -5.83
N ARG A 101 -5.42 2.88 -7.05
CA ARG A 101 -4.16 2.42 -7.67
C ARG A 101 -3.22 3.59 -7.97
N VAL A 102 -3.74 4.72 -8.45
CA VAL A 102 -2.97 5.96 -8.64
C VAL A 102 -2.47 6.52 -7.31
N ALA A 103 -3.32 6.57 -6.28
CA ALA A 103 -2.93 7.03 -4.94
C ALA A 103 -1.84 6.13 -4.31
N GLN A 104 -1.93 4.81 -4.52
CA GLN A 104 -0.90 3.86 -4.10
C GLN A 104 0.44 4.15 -4.78
N PHE A 105 0.45 4.38 -6.10
CA PHE A 105 1.66 4.75 -6.84
C PHE A 105 2.28 6.06 -6.36
N VAL A 106 1.46 7.08 -6.12
CA VAL A 106 1.92 8.37 -5.58
C VAL A 106 2.53 8.20 -4.19
N CYS A 107 1.88 7.47 -3.29
CA CYS A 107 2.40 7.20 -1.94
C CYS A 107 3.67 6.33 -1.96
N LEU A 108 3.81 5.44 -2.96
CA LEU A 108 5.02 4.67 -3.17
C LEU A 108 6.16 5.55 -3.69
N LEU A 109 5.89 6.52 -4.56
CA LEU A 109 6.92 7.34 -5.21
C LEU A 109 7.34 8.58 -4.39
N LEU A 110 6.44 9.18 -3.60
CA LEU A 110 6.69 10.45 -2.90
C LEU A 110 7.95 10.47 -2.00
N PRO A 111 8.36 9.39 -1.29
CA PRO A 111 9.55 9.41 -0.45
C PRO A 111 10.89 9.42 -1.23
N LEU A 112 10.87 9.50 -2.56
CA LEU A 112 12.08 9.60 -3.43
C LEU A 112 12.44 11.05 -3.80
N LEU A 113 11.60 12.03 -3.48
CA LEU A 113 11.83 13.47 -3.67
C LEU A 113 12.27 14.11 -2.34
#